data_AF-J3EWX4-F1
#
_entry.id   AF-J3EWX4-F1
#
_cell.length_a   1.000
_cell.length_b   1.000
_cell.length_c   1.000
_cell.angle_alpha   90.00
_cell.angle_beta   90.00
_cell.angle_gamma   90.00
#
_symmetry.space_group_name_H-M   'P 1'
#
loop_
_entity.id
_entity.type
_entity.pdbx_description
1 polymer ?
#
loop_
_entity_poly.entity_id
_entity_poly.type
_entity_poly.pdbx_seq_one_letter_code
_entity_poly.pdbx_strand_id
1 'polypeptide(L)'
;MFALGMRLSRLSVSVSGALLVLGATPGEAEATCYWYSGCYKTTQTWDLNNDYDVHFGTGGVYKDGSVTNSNVFLHDQGRATGITVKDKGFLEAREDSLIEDSTLQAGGEIEVQGSAKAIRITVEGGRLELFENAVAEDSTVQAGGEIELQGSAKGIRTTVEDKGRLRIFNSAEAYDSVVQAGGHLQVANMSKAIGTTVDGGTLELWHDAVAENSTVKNGLMVVTPGVRIV
;
A
#
# COMPACT_ATOMS: atom_id res chain seq x y z
N MET A 1 86.75 11.57 6.21
CA MET A 1 85.99 12.26 7.26
C MET A 1 84.52 11.89 7.09
N PHE A 2 83.94 11.24 8.10
CA PHE A 2 82.50 11.06 8.44
C PHE A 2 81.51 10.60 7.33
N ALA A 3 80.99 9.36 7.39
CA ALA A 3 79.76 8.89 8.10
C ALA A 3 78.48 9.29 7.34
N LEU A 4 77.40 8.54 7.15
CA LEU A 4 76.71 7.40 7.80
C LEU A 4 76.14 6.50 6.66
N GLY A 5 75.88 5.20 6.76
CA GLY A 5 75.15 4.45 7.78
C GLY A 5 73.78 4.03 7.23
N MET A 6 73.60 2.72 6.96
CA MET A 6 72.41 1.89 7.33
C MET A 6 72.36 0.59 6.49
N ARG A 7 72.59 -0.53 7.19
CA ARG A 7 72.14 -1.89 6.83
C ARG A 7 70.64 -2.00 7.07
N LEU A 8 69.94 -2.83 6.29
CA LEU A 8 68.75 -3.66 6.65
C LEU A 8 68.53 -4.64 5.47
N SER A 9 69.08 -5.86 5.45
CA SER A 9 68.60 -7.14 6.03
C SER A 9 67.21 -7.62 5.59
N ARG A 10 67.25 -8.69 4.77
CA ARG A 10 66.35 -9.86 4.67
C ARG A 10 64.90 -9.61 4.23
N LEU A 11 64.61 -10.05 3.00
CA LEU A 11 63.28 -10.49 2.58
C LEU A 11 62.76 -11.54 3.57
N SER A 12 61.60 -11.28 4.16
CA SER A 12 60.76 -12.31 4.75
C SER A 12 59.49 -12.38 3.91
N VAL A 13 59.30 -13.52 3.23
CA VAL A 13 58.04 -13.87 2.57
C VAL A 13 57.12 -14.36 3.68
N SER A 14 56.08 -13.58 3.99
CA SER A 14 54.97 -14.05 4.84
C SER A 14 53.91 -14.64 3.93
N VAL A 15 53.81 -15.98 3.94
CA VAL A 15 52.64 -16.69 3.43
C VAL A 15 51.61 -16.65 4.55
N SER A 16 50.77 -15.62 4.58
CA SER A 16 49.61 -15.58 5.44
C SER A 16 48.41 -16.04 4.64
N GLY A 17 47.95 -17.26 4.92
CA GLY A 17 46.86 -17.91 4.23
C GLY A 17 45.58 -17.06 4.26
N ALA A 18 45.17 -16.58 3.09
CA ALA A 18 43.80 -16.15 2.88
C ALA A 18 42.94 -17.41 2.79
N LEU A 19 42.29 -17.74 3.90
CA LEU A 19 41.16 -18.65 3.93
C LEU A 19 40.07 -18.05 3.04
N LEU A 20 39.87 -18.64 1.85
CA LEU A 20 38.71 -18.38 0.99
C LEU A 20 37.47 -18.88 1.71
N VAL A 21 36.90 -18.05 2.58
CA VAL A 21 35.53 -18.22 3.05
C VAL A 21 34.65 -17.83 1.88
N LEU A 22 34.21 -18.82 1.09
CA LEU A 22 32.99 -18.69 0.29
C LEU A 22 31.83 -18.51 1.28
N GLY A 23 31.68 -17.30 1.80
CA GLY A 23 30.44 -16.87 2.39
C GLY A 23 29.47 -16.75 1.23
N ALA A 24 28.49 -17.63 1.15
CA ALA A 24 27.25 -17.32 0.47
C ALA A 24 26.77 -16.00 1.10
N THR A 25 26.92 -14.91 0.37
CA THR A 25 26.20 -13.69 0.70
C THR A 25 24.73 -14.09 0.81
N PRO A 26 24.03 -13.80 1.92
CA PRO A 26 22.58 -13.84 1.92
C PRO A 26 22.18 -12.99 0.72
N GLY A 27 21.47 -13.59 -0.23
CA GLY A 27 21.24 -13.02 -1.56
C GLY A 27 20.96 -11.53 -1.45
N GLU A 28 21.80 -10.71 -2.10
CA GLU A 28 21.39 -9.35 -2.42
C GLU A 28 20.09 -9.52 -3.19
N ALA A 29 18.98 -9.09 -2.58
CA ALA A 29 17.70 -9.04 -3.26
C ALA A 29 17.89 -8.03 -4.40
N GLU A 30 18.31 -8.53 -5.55
CA GLU A 30 18.52 -7.74 -6.74
C GLU A 30 17.18 -7.12 -7.10
N ALA A 31 17.10 -5.79 -7.01
CA ALA A 31 15.86 -5.08 -7.27
C ALA A 31 15.31 -5.43 -8.66
N THR A 32 14.16 -6.10 -8.70
CA THR A 32 13.61 -6.78 -9.89
C THR A 32 12.93 -5.85 -10.90
N CYS A 33 12.95 -4.54 -10.67
CA CYS A 33 12.43 -3.52 -11.58
C CYS A 33 13.43 -3.20 -12.74
N TYR A 34 14.09 -4.23 -13.30
CA TYR A 34 15.14 -4.12 -14.34
C TYR A 34 14.64 -3.56 -15.67
N TRP A 35 13.34 -3.66 -15.93
CA TRP A 35 12.71 -3.20 -17.17
C TRP A 35 12.49 -1.69 -17.19
N TYR A 36 12.64 -1.01 -16.05
CA TYR A 36 12.37 0.42 -15.93
C TYR A 36 13.67 1.20 -15.70
N SER A 37 14.04 2.03 -16.68
CA SER A 37 15.14 2.97 -16.52
C SER A 37 14.81 3.97 -15.41
N GLY A 38 15.72 4.18 -14.47
CA GLY A 38 15.51 5.16 -13.39
C GLY A 38 14.75 4.64 -12.17
N CYS A 39 14.66 3.33 -12.00
CA CYS A 39 14.12 2.75 -10.76
C CYS A 39 15.00 3.10 -9.54
N TYR A 40 14.41 3.76 -8.56
CA TYR A 40 15.07 4.10 -7.30
C TYR A 40 15.19 2.88 -6.39
N LYS A 41 16.40 2.68 -5.87
CA LYS A 41 16.78 1.62 -4.92
C LYS A 41 17.21 2.17 -3.56
N THR A 42 16.94 3.46 -3.35
CA THR A 42 17.30 4.22 -2.17
C THR A 42 16.11 5.05 -1.70
N THR A 43 16.22 5.61 -0.50
CA THR A 43 15.19 6.50 0.01
C THR A 43 15.19 7.83 -0.73
N GLN A 44 14.01 8.27 -1.15
CA GLN A 44 13.75 9.58 -1.73
C GLN A 44 12.71 10.31 -0.88
N THR A 45 12.88 11.62 -0.68
CA THR A 45 12.03 12.43 0.24
C THR A 45 11.58 13.77 -0.34
N TRP A 46 11.60 13.86 -1.67
CA TRP A 46 11.19 15.01 -2.45
C TRP A 46 9.69 15.03 -2.76
N ASP A 47 9.17 16.19 -3.15
CA ASP A 47 7.83 16.32 -3.72
C ASP A 47 7.88 16.15 -5.25
N LEU A 48 6.96 15.35 -5.78
CA LEU A 48 6.79 15.14 -7.22
C LEU A 48 5.65 16.03 -7.75
N ASN A 49 6.02 16.82 -8.75
CA ASN A 49 5.19 17.79 -9.45
C ASN A 49 5.76 17.91 -10.88
N ASN A 50 4.90 18.06 -11.90
CA ASN A 50 5.23 18.27 -13.33
C ASN A 50 5.32 16.99 -14.17
N ASP A 51 4.30 16.13 -14.08
CA ASP A 51 4.08 14.96 -14.93
C ASP A 51 5.26 13.98 -14.98
N TYR A 52 5.87 13.71 -13.81
CA TYR A 52 6.93 12.71 -13.69
C TYR A 52 6.36 11.31 -13.53
N ASP A 53 7.01 10.35 -14.18
CA ASP A 53 6.85 8.91 -13.91
C ASP A 53 8.07 8.41 -13.13
N VAL A 54 7.84 7.97 -11.89
CA VAL A 54 8.91 7.53 -10.99
C VAL A 54 8.67 6.10 -10.53
N HIS A 55 9.72 5.29 -10.55
CA HIS A 55 9.65 3.87 -10.20
C HIS A 55 10.48 3.58 -8.94
N PHE A 56 9.96 2.76 -8.04
CA PHE A 56 10.68 2.22 -6.87
C PHE A 56 10.57 0.69 -6.87
N GLY A 57 11.71 0.03 -6.72
CA GLY A 57 11.80 -1.43 -6.62
C GLY A 57 12.33 -1.86 -5.25
N THR A 58 12.78 -3.11 -5.13
CA THR A 58 13.43 -3.63 -3.92
C THR A 58 14.50 -2.68 -3.37
N GLY A 59 14.38 -2.31 -2.09
CA GLY A 59 15.27 -1.34 -1.42
C GLY A 59 14.94 0.13 -1.68
N GLY A 60 14.13 0.43 -2.69
CA GLY A 60 13.58 1.76 -2.97
C GLY A 60 12.51 2.15 -1.95
N VAL A 61 12.63 3.36 -1.41
CA VAL A 61 11.63 3.89 -0.47
C VAL A 61 11.28 5.32 -0.88
N TYR A 62 10.02 5.58 -1.18
CA TYR A 62 9.52 6.94 -1.25
C TYR A 62 8.96 7.34 0.12
N LYS A 63 9.44 8.43 0.70
CA LYS A 63 9.14 8.77 2.09
C LYS A 63 8.84 10.25 2.29
N ASP A 64 7.79 10.56 3.04
CA ASP A 64 7.44 11.92 3.50
C ASP A 64 7.33 12.96 2.36
N GLY A 65 6.98 12.52 1.15
CA GLY A 65 6.84 13.37 -0.03
C GLY A 65 5.38 13.50 -0.48
N SER A 66 5.15 14.33 -1.49
CA SER A 66 3.84 14.45 -2.15
C SER A 66 3.88 14.06 -3.62
N VAL A 67 2.74 13.56 -4.13
CA VAL A 67 2.55 13.27 -5.55
C VAL A 67 1.43 14.17 -6.04
N THR A 68 1.75 15.05 -6.98
CA THR A 68 0.83 16.02 -7.58
C THR A 68 1.09 16.09 -9.08
N ASN A 69 0.07 15.86 -9.91
CA ASN A 69 0.23 15.73 -11.37
C ASN A 69 1.47 14.88 -11.72
N SER A 70 1.61 13.69 -11.17
CA SER A 70 2.76 12.81 -11.34
C SER A 70 2.36 11.39 -10.95
N ASN A 71 3.14 10.41 -11.39
CA ASN A 71 2.88 9.00 -11.17
C ASN A 71 4.06 8.35 -10.42
N VAL A 72 3.74 7.58 -9.40
CA VAL A 72 4.70 6.75 -8.67
C VAL A 72 4.31 5.29 -8.83
N PHE A 73 5.26 4.44 -9.21
CA PHE A 73 5.05 3.01 -9.39
C PHE A 73 5.95 2.23 -8.45
N LEU A 74 5.36 1.45 -7.55
CA LEU A 74 6.07 0.53 -6.67
C LEU A 74 6.01 -0.89 -7.26
N HIS A 75 7.17 -1.52 -7.35
CA HIS A 75 7.36 -2.88 -7.86
C HIS A 75 8.08 -3.72 -6.81
N ASP A 76 7.87 -5.04 -6.82
CA ASP A 76 8.48 -5.98 -5.88
C ASP A 76 8.38 -5.46 -4.44
N GLN A 77 9.46 -5.35 -3.68
CA GLN A 77 9.47 -4.83 -2.31
C GLN A 77 9.66 -3.31 -2.23
N GLY A 78 9.30 -2.56 -3.28
CA GLY A 78 9.26 -1.10 -3.27
C GLY A 78 8.29 -0.56 -2.23
N ARG A 79 8.65 0.54 -1.57
CA ARG A 79 7.88 1.09 -0.44
C ARG A 79 7.54 2.56 -0.64
N ALA A 80 6.33 2.95 -0.26
CA ALA A 80 5.93 4.34 -0.06
C ALA A 80 5.44 4.53 1.38
N THR A 81 5.90 5.58 2.07
CA THR A 81 5.48 5.85 3.46
C THR A 81 5.34 7.34 3.72
N GLY A 82 4.28 7.75 4.41
CA GLY A 82 4.08 9.17 4.70
C GLY A 82 3.76 10.01 3.46
N ILE A 83 3.19 9.41 2.41
CA ILE A 83 2.98 10.09 1.13
C ILE A 83 1.64 10.81 1.10
N THR A 84 1.63 12.04 0.60
CA THR A 84 0.39 12.76 0.27
C THR A 84 0.14 12.70 -1.24
N VAL A 85 -0.93 12.04 -1.67
CA VAL A 85 -1.32 11.95 -3.09
C VAL A 85 -2.51 12.87 -3.34
N LYS A 86 -2.43 13.78 -4.30
CA LYS A 86 -3.46 14.80 -4.57
C LYS A 86 -3.38 15.34 -5.99
N ASP A 87 -4.38 16.09 -6.44
CA ASP A 87 -4.30 16.92 -7.66
C ASP A 87 -3.75 16.15 -8.88
N LYS A 88 -4.44 15.06 -9.27
CA LYS A 88 -4.03 14.11 -10.33
C LYS A 88 -2.74 13.33 -10.04
N GLY A 89 -2.26 13.36 -8.81
CA GLY A 89 -1.23 12.44 -8.35
C GLY A 89 -1.76 11.01 -8.36
N PHE A 90 -0.94 10.09 -8.85
CA PHE A 90 -1.25 8.68 -8.93
C PHE A 90 -0.12 7.88 -8.30
N LEU A 91 -0.46 6.88 -7.50
CA LEU A 91 0.51 5.92 -6.96
C LEU A 91 -0.01 4.51 -7.16
N GLU A 92 0.74 3.67 -7.85
CA GLU A 92 0.42 2.27 -8.05
C GLU A 92 1.38 1.37 -7.26
N ALA A 93 0.83 0.39 -6.56
CA ALA A 93 1.56 -0.67 -5.87
C ALA A 93 1.20 -2.03 -6.47
N ARG A 94 2.22 -2.76 -6.95
CA ARG A 94 2.10 -4.13 -7.49
C ARG A 94 2.97 -5.11 -6.73
N GLU A 95 2.75 -6.40 -6.96
CA GLU A 95 3.59 -7.48 -6.40
C GLU A 95 3.67 -7.40 -4.87
N ASP A 96 4.84 -7.53 -4.24
CA ASP A 96 4.97 -7.50 -2.78
C ASP A 96 5.18 -6.08 -2.20
N SER A 97 4.74 -5.05 -2.94
CA SER A 97 5.02 -3.67 -2.57
C SER A 97 4.12 -3.17 -1.45
N LEU A 98 4.54 -2.09 -0.81
CA LEU A 98 3.88 -1.62 0.39
C LEU A 98 3.74 -0.10 0.41
N ILE A 99 2.52 0.36 0.65
CA ILE A 99 2.18 1.75 0.95
C ILE A 99 1.77 1.81 2.42
N GLU A 100 2.37 2.71 3.19
CA GLU A 100 2.03 2.92 4.59
C GLU A 100 1.80 4.39 4.93
N ASP A 101 0.96 4.66 5.93
CA ASP A 101 0.86 5.98 6.59
C ASP A 101 0.64 7.13 5.61
N SER A 102 -0.12 6.89 4.54
CA SER A 102 -0.26 7.81 3.42
C SER A 102 -1.68 8.39 3.37
N THR A 103 -1.79 9.57 2.77
CA THR A 103 -3.03 10.34 2.70
C THR A 103 -3.40 10.62 1.24
N LEU A 104 -4.64 10.35 0.87
CA LEU A 104 -5.19 10.67 -0.44
C LEU A 104 -6.15 11.84 -0.31
N GLN A 105 -5.79 12.97 -0.91
CA GLN A 105 -6.63 14.16 -0.95
C GLN A 105 -7.39 14.25 -2.27
N ALA A 106 -8.21 15.29 -2.42
CA ALA A 106 -8.97 15.56 -3.64
C ALA A 106 -8.13 15.38 -4.91
N GLY A 107 -8.63 14.54 -5.82
CA GLY A 107 -7.99 14.25 -7.10
C GLY A 107 -6.74 13.35 -7.02
N GLY A 108 -6.36 12.88 -5.83
CA GLY A 108 -5.32 11.86 -5.66
C GLY A 108 -5.88 10.45 -5.74
N GLU A 109 -5.12 9.55 -6.35
CA GLU A 109 -5.51 8.17 -6.56
C GLU A 109 -4.38 7.20 -6.18
N ILE A 110 -4.74 6.13 -5.49
CA ILE A 110 -3.85 4.99 -5.25
C ILE A 110 -4.49 3.73 -5.79
N GLU A 111 -3.71 2.96 -6.53
CA GLU A 111 -4.09 1.64 -7.01
C GLU A 111 -3.19 0.56 -6.39
N VAL A 112 -3.78 -0.49 -5.85
CA VAL A 112 -3.05 -1.61 -5.23
C VAL A 112 -3.50 -2.91 -5.89
N GLN A 113 -2.54 -3.68 -6.42
CA GLN A 113 -2.80 -4.91 -7.16
C GLN A 113 -1.88 -6.04 -6.72
N GLY A 114 -2.30 -7.28 -6.98
CA GLY A 114 -1.50 -8.47 -6.68
C GLY A 114 -1.35 -8.70 -5.18
N SER A 115 -0.17 -9.13 -4.73
CA SER A 115 0.11 -9.33 -3.31
C SER A 115 0.36 -8.03 -2.51
N ALA A 116 0.18 -6.87 -3.14
CA ALA A 116 0.59 -5.58 -2.59
C ALA A 116 -0.34 -5.15 -1.45
N LYS A 117 0.19 -4.27 -0.60
CA LYS A 117 -0.51 -3.83 0.60
C LYS A 117 -0.55 -2.32 0.75
N ALA A 118 -1.67 -1.85 1.27
CA ALA A 118 -1.89 -0.48 1.70
C ALA A 118 -2.27 -0.49 3.19
N ILE A 119 -1.47 0.12 4.05
CA ILE A 119 -1.67 0.05 5.51
C ILE A 119 -1.77 1.47 6.09
N ARG A 120 -2.77 1.71 6.95
CA ARG A 120 -2.99 3.01 7.61
C ARG A 120 -3.14 4.14 6.59
N ILE A 121 -4.02 3.94 5.61
CA ILE A 121 -4.32 4.94 4.58
C ILE A 121 -5.48 5.82 5.02
N THR A 122 -5.31 7.13 4.94
CA THR A 122 -6.40 8.11 5.13
C THR A 122 -6.87 8.60 3.76
N VAL A 123 -8.15 8.43 3.45
CA VAL A 123 -8.73 8.86 2.17
C VAL A 123 -9.69 10.02 2.44
N GLU A 124 -9.25 11.25 2.13
CA GLU A 124 -9.95 12.53 2.35
C GLU A 124 -10.19 13.27 1.03
N GLY A 125 -11.12 12.77 0.22
CA GLY A 125 -11.46 13.34 -1.10
C GLY A 125 -10.79 12.64 -2.29
N GLY A 126 -9.81 11.77 -2.02
CA GLY A 126 -9.19 10.93 -3.04
C GLY A 126 -9.84 9.56 -3.19
N ARG A 127 -9.18 8.66 -3.95
CA ARG A 127 -9.67 7.31 -4.23
C ARG A 127 -8.58 6.25 -4.07
N LEU A 128 -8.86 5.22 -3.28
CA LEU A 128 -8.00 4.04 -3.15
C LEU A 128 -8.72 2.83 -3.76
N GLU A 129 -8.12 2.22 -4.78
CA GLU A 129 -8.67 1.06 -5.48
C GLU A 129 -7.79 -0.16 -5.25
N LEU A 130 -8.43 -1.29 -4.94
CA LEU A 130 -7.77 -2.56 -4.67
C LEU A 130 -8.28 -3.67 -5.60
N PHE A 131 -7.33 -4.37 -6.21
CA PHE A 131 -7.57 -5.45 -7.16
C PHE A 131 -6.76 -6.70 -6.80
N GLU A 132 -7.14 -7.85 -7.34
CA GLU A 132 -6.31 -9.06 -7.42
C GLU A 132 -5.53 -9.44 -6.14
N ASN A 133 -6.20 -9.88 -5.08
CA ASN A 133 -5.58 -10.27 -3.80
C ASN A 133 -4.91 -9.13 -3.01
N ALA A 134 -4.97 -7.89 -3.47
CA ALA A 134 -4.45 -6.74 -2.73
C ALA A 134 -5.14 -6.61 -1.38
N VAL A 135 -4.40 -6.08 -0.40
CA VAL A 135 -4.91 -5.92 0.96
C VAL A 135 -4.77 -4.48 1.44
N ALA A 136 -5.89 -3.89 1.86
CA ALA A 136 -5.92 -2.65 2.64
C ALA A 136 -6.12 -2.99 4.12
N GLU A 137 -5.31 -2.44 5.00
CA GLU A 137 -5.44 -2.61 6.46
C GLU A 137 -5.51 -1.25 7.16
N ASP A 138 -6.39 -1.14 8.17
CA ASP A 138 -6.48 0.00 9.07
C ASP A 138 -6.69 1.35 8.36
N SER A 139 -7.45 1.33 7.27
CA SER A 139 -7.72 2.53 6.47
C SER A 139 -8.91 3.33 7.03
N THR A 140 -8.88 4.65 6.85
CA THR A 140 -9.96 5.57 7.23
C THR A 140 -10.47 6.31 6.01
N VAL A 141 -11.78 6.31 5.80
CA VAL A 141 -12.44 6.99 4.68
C VAL A 141 -13.23 8.16 5.22
N GLN A 142 -12.80 9.37 4.86
CA GLN A 142 -13.39 10.63 5.31
C GLN A 142 -14.23 11.27 4.22
N ALA A 143 -14.75 12.46 4.50
CA ALA A 143 -15.67 13.16 3.61
C ALA A 143 -15.12 13.29 2.17
N GLY A 144 -15.88 12.77 1.21
CA GLY A 144 -15.52 12.79 -0.21
C GLY A 144 -14.50 11.72 -0.62
N GLY A 145 -13.91 11.01 0.35
CA GLY A 145 -13.01 9.90 0.10
C GLY A 145 -13.74 8.63 -0.28
N GLU A 146 -13.04 7.77 -1.02
CA GLU A 146 -13.57 6.49 -1.44
C GLU A 146 -12.51 5.38 -1.43
N ILE A 147 -12.88 4.23 -0.87
CA ILE A 147 -12.15 2.97 -1.05
C ILE A 147 -13.02 2.02 -1.86
N GLU A 148 -12.44 1.39 -2.88
CA GLU A 148 -13.09 0.38 -3.70
C GLU A 148 -12.28 -0.92 -3.70
N LEU A 149 -12.93 -2.04 -3.35
CA LEU A 149 -12.36 -3.37 -3.41
C LEU A 149 -13.03 -4.17 -4.53
N GLN A 150 -12.22 -4.81 -5.37
CA GLN A 150 -12.69 -5.63 -6.48
C GLN A 150 -12.01 -7.00 -6.54
N GLY A 151 -12.72 -7.99 -7.08
CA GLY A 151 -12.15 -9.31 -7.34
C GLY A 151 -11.85 -10.05 -6.05
N SER A 152 -10.61 -10.50 -5.88
CA SER A 152 -10.16 -11.17 -4.65
C SER A 152 -9.52 -10.23 -3.63
N ALA A 153 -9.63 -8.91 -3.82
CA ALA A 153 -9.10 -7.91 -2.91
C ALA A 153 -9.76 -7.98 -1.51
N LYS A 154 -9.01 -7.54 -0.50
CA LYS A 154 -9.45 -7.56 0.90
C LYS A 154 -9.23 -6.22 1.59
N GLY A 155 -10.23 -5.81 2.36
CA GLY A 155 -10.15 -4.65 3.25
C GLY A 155 -10.32 -5.10 4.69
N ILE A 156 -9.41 -4.70 5.57
CA ILE A 156 -9.38 -5.15 6.96
C ILE A 156 -9.41 -3.92 7.86
N ARG A 157 -10.37 -3.87 8.79
CA ARG A 157 -10.51 -2.79 9.78
C ARG A 157 -10.61 -1.40 9.14
N THR A 158 -11.45 -1.27 8.11
CA THR A 158 -11.72 0.05 7.51
C THR A 158 -12.74 0.83 8.33
N THR A 159 -12.42 2.07 8.68
CA THR A 159 -13.38 3.00 9.30
C THR A 159 -13.94 3.94 8.24
N VAL A 160 -15.26 4.02 8.13
CA VAL A 160 -15.96 4.89 7.18
C VAL A 160 -16.67 5.99 7.95
N GLU A 161 -16.19 7.22 7.84
CA GLU A 161 -16.68 8.41 8.54
C GLU A 161 -17.73 9.16 7.71
N ASP A 162 -18.22 10.30 8.23
CA ASP A 162 -19.25 11.12 7.57
C ASP A 162 -18.89 11.43 6.12
N LYS A 163 -19.78 11.06 5.19
CA LYS A 163 -19.63 11.23 3.73
C LYS A 163 -18.43 10.49 3.12
N GLY A 164 -17.80 9.59 3.85
CA GLY A 164 -16.87 8.60 3.31
C GLY A 164 -17.61 7.42 2.69
N ARG A 165 -16.99 6.76 1.70
CA ARG A 165 -17.57 5.59 1.02
C ARG A 165 -16.61 4.42 0.95
N LEU A 166 -17.07 3.25 1.35
CA LEU A 166 -16.40 1.98 1.10
C LEU A 166 -17.27 1.13 0.17
N ARG A 167 -16.68 0.63 -0.91
CA ARG A 167 -17.34 -0.14 -1.98
C ARG A 167 -16.70 -1.50 -2.14
N ILE A 168 -17.49 -2.56 -2.01
CA ILE A 168 -17.02 -3.95 -2.08
C ILE A 168 -17.75 -4.65 -3.22
N PHE A 169 -17.02 -5.04 -4.27
CA PHE A 169 -17.60 -5.58 -5.49
C PHE A 169 -16.89 -6.83 -6.01
N ASN A 170 -17.60 -7.58 -6.83
CA ASN A 170 -17.07 -8.65 -7.67
C ASN A 170 -16.31 -9.72 -6.87
N SER A 171 -16.94 -10.27 -5.83
CA SER A 171 -16.38 -11.28 -4.92
C SER A 171 -15.35 -10.78 -3.89
N ALA A 172 -15.10 -9.46 -3.80
CA ALA A 172 -14.20 -8.90 -2.80
C ALA A 172 -14.74 -9.07 -1.38
N GLU A 173 -13.85 -8.98 -0.39
CA GLU A 173 -14.19 -9.23 1.01
C GLU A 173 -13.70 -8.08 1.92
N ALA A 174 -14.58 -7.58 2.77
CA ALA A 174 -14.24 -6.64 3.83
C ALA A 174 -14.41 -7.31 5.21
N TYR A 175 -13.47 -7.05 6.10
CA TYR A 175 -13.39 -7.62 7.45
C TYR A 175 -13.38 -6.49 8.47
N ASP A 176 -14.21 -6.62 9.51
CA ASP A 176 -14.23 -5.76 10.70
C ASP A 176 -14.36 -4.27 10.36
N SER A 177 -15.13 -3.95 9.33
CA SER A 177 -15.38 -2.56 8.94
C SER A 177 -16.28 -1.85 9.96
N VAL A 178 -16.00 -0.58 10.24
CA VAL A 178 -16.82 0.27 11.11
C VAL A 178 -17.42 1.40 10.28
N VAL A 179 -18.75 1.46 10.21
CA VAL A 179 -19.46 2.49 9.45
C VAL A 179 -20.09 3.47 10.42
N GLN A 180 -19.47 4.64 10.58
CA GLN A 180 -19.88 5.67 11.52
C GLN A 180 -21.02 6.54 10.97
N ALA A 181 -21.53 7.45 11.79
CA ALA A 181 -22.57 8.42 11.42
C ALA A 181 -22.26 9.12 10.08
N GLY A 182 -23.16 8.96 9.12
CA GLY A 182 -23.03 9.55 7.78
C GLY A 182 -22.10 8.81 6.81
N GLY A 183 -21.39 7.77 7.28
CA GLY A 183 -20.59 6.89 6.43
C GLY A 183 -21.44 5.88 5.67
N HIS A 184 -20.95 5.46 4.50
CA HIS A 184 -21.66 4.54 3.62
C HIS A 184 -20.77 3.37 3.16
N LEU A 185 -21.22 2.16 3.45
CA LEU A 185 -20.62 0.91 3.00
C LEU A 185 -21.57 0.23 2.01
N GLN A 186 -21.10 -0.08 0.81
CA GLN A 186 -21.85 -0.77 -0.23
C GLN A 186 -21.20 -2.11 -0.56
N VAL A 187 -21.97 -3.19 -0.61
CA VAL A 187 -21.50 -4.56 -0.84
C VAL A 187 -22.34 -5.21 -1.92
N ALA A 188 -21.74 -5.62 -3.04
CA ALA A 188 -22.47 -6.16 -4.20
C ALA A 188 -21.77 -7.32 -4.90
N ASN A 189 -22.50 -8.00 -5.79
CA ASN A 189 -21.95 -8.94 -6.76
C ASN A 189 -21.15 -10.07 -6.08
N MET A 190 -21.83 -10.84 -5.22
CA MET A 190 -21.27 -11.96 -4.46
C MET A 190 -20.15 -11.57 -3.47
N SER A 191 -19.92 -10.28 -3.22
CA SER A 191 -18.99 -9.80 -2.21
C SER A 191 -19.48 -10.02 -0.79
N LYS A 192 -18.54 -9.94 0.16
CA LYS A 192 -18.81 -10.16 1.57
C LYS A 192 -18.36 -9.00 2.45
N ALA A 193 -19.19 -8.66 3.42
CA ALA A 193 -18.83 -7.84 4.57
C ALA A 193 -18.95 -8.67 5.84
N ILE A 194 -17.82 -8.91 6.51
CA ILE A 194 -17.69 -9.85 7.63
C ILE A 194 -17.32 -9.03 8.88
N GLY A 195 -18.04 -9.22 9.97
CA GLY A 195 -17.77 -8.52 11.25
C GLY A 195 -18.07 -7.02 11.22
N THR A 196 -18.90 -6.54 10.28
CA THR A 196 -19.14 -5.10 10.12
C THR A 196 -19.96 -4.54 11.30
N THR A 197 -19.51 -3.42 11.86
CA THR A 197 -20.28 -2.64 12.84
C THR A 197 -20.82 -1.37 12.18
N VAL A 198 -22.14 -1.21 12.13
CA VAL A 198 -22.81 -0.01 11.65
C VAL A 198 -23.27 0.84 12.84
N ASP A 199 -22.61 1.96 13.08
CA ASP A 199 -22.86 2.87 14.20
C ASP A 199 -23.19 4.28 13.71
N GLY A 200 -24.43 4.49 13.29
CA GLY A 200 -24.90 5.76 12.71
C GLY A 200 -24.84 5.81 11.19
N GLY A 201 -24.09 4.90 10.57
CA GLY A 201 -23.90 4.85 9.12
C GLY A 201 -24.93 4.01 8.37
N THR A 202 -24.64 3.74 7.10
CA THR A 202 -25.44 2.86 6.23
C THR A 202 -24.59 1.72 5.67
N LEU A 203 -25.09 0.50 5.78
CA LEU A 203 -24.63 -0.69 5.05
C LEU A 203 -25.68 -1.08 4.03
N GLU A 204 -25.35 -1.00 2.73
CA GLU A 204 -26.20 -1.40 1.62
C GLU A 204 -25.69 -2.70 0.98
N LEU A 205 -26.58 -3.68 0.83
CA LEU A 205 -26.30 -4.99 0.26
C LEU A 205 -27.24 -5.28 -0.92
N TRP A 206 -26.67 -5.77 -2.02
CA TRP A 206 -27.39 -6.09 -3.26
C TRP A 206 -26.68 -7.16 -4.09
N HIS A 207 -27.37 -7.77 -5.07
CA HIS A 207 -26.80 -8.74 -6.03
C HIS A 207 -25.97 -9.87 -5.38
N ASP A 208 -26.65 -10.71 -4.58
CA ASP A 208 -26.07 -11.89 -3.92
C ASP A 208 -24.94 -11.58 -2.91
N ALA A 209 -24.86 -10.32 -2.44
CA ALA A 209 -23.95 -9.94 -1.38
C ALA A 209 -24.24 -10.67 -0.06
N VAL A 210 -23.20 -10.80 0.76
CA VAL A 210 -23.27 -11.44 2.07
C VAL A 210 -22.85 -10.46 3.16
N ALA A 211 -23.69 -10.30 4.17
CA ALA A 211 -23.29 -9.75 5.47
C ALA A 211 -23.12 -10.90 6.46
N GLU A 212 -21.95 -11.04 7.05
CA GLU A 212 -21.67 -12.06 8.07
C GLU A 212 -21.29 -11.39 9.38
N ASN A 213 -21.88 -11.83 10.49
CA ASN A 213 -21.60 -11.31 11.85
C ASN A 213 -21.69 -9.77 11.94
N SER A 214 -22.61 -9.17 11.19
CA SER A 214 -22.76 -7.71 11.16
C SER A 214 -23.66 -7.21 12.29
N THR A 215 -23.24 -6.14 12.96
CA THR A 215 -23.98 -5.50 14.07
C THR A 215 -24.44 -4.11 13.66
N VAL A 216 -25.74 -3.83 13.81
CA VAL A 216 -26.32 -2.50 13.56
C VAL A 216 -26.74 -1.88 14.89
N LYS A 217 -26.21 -0.70 15.22
CA LYS A 217 -26.52 0.04 16.45
C LYS A 217 -27.47 1.20 16.19
N ASN A 218 -26.93 2.30 15.66
CA ASN A 218 -27.66 3.55 15.39
C ASN A 218 -27.77 3.85 13.88
N GLY A 219 -27.53 2.84 13.04
CA GLY A 219 -27.46 3.00 11.60
C GLY A 219 -28.55 2.24 10.84
N LEU A 220 -28.35 2.12 9.53
CA LEU A 220 -29.26 1.46 8.61
C LEU A 220 -28.54 0.31 7.89
N MET A 221 -29.21 -0.84 7.81
CA MET A 221 -28.84 -1.92 6.89
C MET A 221 -29.94 -2.06 5.84
N VAL A 222 -29.59 -1.87 4.57
CA VAL A 222 -30.49 -2.00 3.43
C VAL A 222 -30.14 -3.28 2.68
N VAL A 223 -31.14 -4.11 2.39
CA VAL A 223 -30.96 -5.38 1.69
C VAL A 223 -31.95 -5.55 0.55
N THR A 224 -31.49 -6.12 -0.57
CA THR A 224 -32.35 -6.50 -1.71
C THR A 224 -32.58 -8.02 -1.74
N PRO A 225 -33.55 -8.54 -2.53
CA PRO A 225 -33.66 -9.97 -2.77
C PRO A 225 -32.33 -10.58 -3.25
N GLY A 226 -32.02 -11.80 -2.78
CA GLY A 226 -30.76 -12.51 -3.08
C GLY A 226 -29.65 -12.30 -2.05
N VAL A 227 -29.72 -11.25 -1.24
CA VAL A 227 -28.75 -11.01 -0.16
C VAL A 227 -28.87 -12.07 0.94
N ARG A 228 -27.72 -12.47 1.50
CA ARG A 228 -27.64 -13.35 2.67
C ARG A 228 -27.09 -12.60 3.88
N ILE A 229 -27.78 -12.70 5.01
CA ILE A 229 -27.32 -12.23 6.32
C ILE A 229 -27.11 -13.47 7.19
N VAL A 230 -25.90 -13.66 7.73
CA VAL A 230 -25.51 -14.82 8.54
C VAL A 230 -24.78 -14.43 9.81
#